data_AF-A0A0J0YBX4-F1
#
_entry.id   AF-A0A0J0YBX4-F1
#
_cell.length_a   1.000
_cell.length_b   1.000
_cell.length_c   1.000
_cell.angle_alpha   90.00
_cell.angle_beta   90.00
_cell.angle_gamma   90.00
#
_symmetry.space_group_name_H-M   'P 1'
#
loop_
_entity.id
_entity.type
_entity.pdbx_description
1 polymer ?
#
loop_
_entity_poly.entity_id
_entity_poly.type
_entity_poly.pdbx_seq_one_letter_code
_entity_poly.pdbx_strand_id
1 'polypeptide(L)' 'GFLGELNSSFATDSVSSDLFVNLRCMQIEVNSELAMIKAYLYMGCGITKDSIPEKEWSESINKSMTMKKVL' A
#
# COMPACT_ATOMS: atom_id res chain seq x y z
N GLY A 1 -1.84 4.85 5.21
CA GLY A 1 -0.70 5.69 5.62
C GLY A 1 -0.11 6.35 4.40
N PHE A 2 0.72 7.37 4.61
CA PHE A 2 1.44 8.07 3.55
C PHE A 2 2.94 7.79 3.67
N LEU A 3 3.62 7.69 2.54
CA LEU A 3 5.07 7.57 2.44
C LEU A 3 5.55 8.67 1.49
N GLY A 4 6.64 9.34 1.83
CA GLY A 4 7.14 10.41 0.98
C GLY A 4 8.25 11.23 1.59
N GLU A 5 8.80 12.12 0.79
CA GLU A 5 9.88 13.00 1.19
C GLU A 5 9.34 14.32 1.75
N LEU A 6 10.00 14.81 2.80
CA LEU A 6 9.71 16.11 3.40
C LEU A 6 10.85 17.06 3.07
N ASN A 7 10.52 18.32 2.76
CA ASN A 7 11.47 19.36 2.38
C ASN A 7 12.30 19.00 1.12
N SER A 8 11.64 18.54 0.05
CA SER A 8 12.32 18.15 -1.20
C SER A 8 13.01 19.31 -1.94
N SER A 9 12.70 20.57 -1.58
CA SER A 9 13.32 21.79 -2.10
C SER A 9 14.46 22.27 -1.20
N PHE A 10 15.70 22.09 -1.65
CA PHE A 10 16.91 22.67 -1.00
C PHE A 10 17.30 24.06 -1.55
N ALA A 11 16.64 24.53 -2.62
CA ALA A 11 17.06 25.70 -3.39
C ALA A 11 16.17 26.95 -3.21
N THR A 12 14.97 26.80 -2.65
CA THR A 12 14.01 27.89 -2.41
C THR A 12 13.35 27.71 -1.05
N ASP A 13 13.09 28.81 -0.32
CA ASP A 13 12.40 28.84 1.00
C ASP A 13 10.97 28.27 1.00
N SER A 14 10.54 27.67 -0.10
CA SER A 14 9.28 26.93 -0.20
C SER A 14 9.46 25.51 0.33
N VAL A 15 8.81 25.21 1.46
CA VAL A 15 8.65 23.85 1.96
C VAL A 15 7.82 23.05 0.96
N SER A 16 8.43 22.05 0.32
CA SER A 16 7.76 21.09 -0.56
C SER A 16 7.79 19.69 0.06
N SER A 17 6.71 18.93 -0.07
CA SER A 17 6.62 17.55 0.42
C SER A 17 5.83 16.71 -0.56
N ASP A 18 6.41 15.59 -0.97
CA ASP A 18 5.83 14.69 -1.96
C ASP A 18 5.39 13.41 -1.24
N LEU A 19 4.10 13.33 -0.95
CA LEU A 19 3.50 12.24 -0.18
C LEU A 19 2.64 11.34 -1.07
N PHE A 20 2.84 10.03 -0.94
CA PHE A 20 2.16 8.99 -1.69
C PHE A 20 1.31 8.13 -0.76
N VAL A 21 0.16 7.67 -1.24
CA VAL A 21 -0.74 6.81 -0.44
C VAL A 21 -0.32 5.34 -0.56
N ASN A 22 -0.17 4.67 0.58
CA ASN A 22 0.20 3.25 0.62
C ASN A 22 -1.02 2.35 0.34
N LEU A 23 -1.45 2.23 -0.93
CA LEU A 23 -2.65 1.47 -1.33
C LEU A 23 -2.35 0.09 -1.93
N ARG A 24 -1.14 -0.15 -2.44
CA ARG A 24 -0.69 -1.43 -3.01
C ARG A 24 0.68 -1.77 -2.44
N CYS A 25 0.70 -1.96 -1.13
CA CYS A 25 1.92 -2.16 -0.38
C CYS A 25 1.84 -3.47 0.40
N MET A 26 3.01 -3.99 0.76
CA MET A 26 3.18 -5.18 1.55
C MET A 26 4.21 -4.88 2.64
N GLN A 27 3.96 -5.38 3.85
CA GLN A 27 4.92 -5.29 4.94
C GLN A 27 5.67 -6.61 5.03
N ILE A 28 7.00 -6.55 4.99
CA ILE A 28 7.87 -7.72 5.12
C ILE A 28 8.47 -7.68 6.52
N GLU A 29 8.07 -8.62 7.37
CA GLU A 29 8.68 -8.85 8.67
C GLU A 29 9.85 -9.83 8.49
N VAL A 30 11.06 -9.30 8.69
CA VAL A 30 12.29 -10.10 8.74
C VAL A 30 12.60 -10.34 10.21
N ASN A 31 12.55 -11.60 10.64
CA ASN A 31 12.99 -11.99 11.97
C ASN A 31 14.52 -12.19 12.00
N SER A 32 15.10 -12.09 13.19
CA SER A 32 16.55 -12.16 13.42
C SER A 32 17.19 -13.49 13.01
N GLU A 33 16.38 -14.54 12.89
CA GLU A 33 16.75 -15.82 12.31
C GLU A 33 16.25 -15.85 10.85
N LEU A 34 17.17 -15.63 9.90
CA LEU A 34 16.99 -15.62 8.42
C LEU A 34 16.13 -16.74 7.80
N ALA A 35 15.60 -17.67 8.59
CA ALA A 35 14.80 -18.81 8.17
C ALA A 35 13.30 -18.51 7.94
N MET A 36 12.74 -17.38 8.41
CA MET A 36 11.29 -17.11 8.30
C MET A 36 10.96 -15.64 7.95
N ILE A 37 10.88 -15.33 6.66
CA ILE A 37 10.38 -14.03 6.18
C ILE A 37 8.86 -14.09 6.07
N LYS A 38 8.15 -13.19 6.76
CA LYS A 38 6.67 -13.12 6.71
C LYS A 38 6.20 -11.86 6.00
N ALA A 39 5.34 -12.03 5.00
CA ALA A 39 4.79 -10.94 4.22
C ALA A 39 3.31 -10.72 4.53
N TYR A 40 2.93 -9.48 4.87
CA TYR A 40 1.55 -9.06 5.11
C TYR A 40 1.10 -8.15 3.98
N LEU A 41 0.07 -8.59 3.25
CA LEU A 41 -0.58 -7.78 2.22
C LEU A 41 -1.82 -7.10 2.80
N TYR A 42 -1.96 -5.81 2.53
CA TYR A 42 -3.12 -5.03 2.94
C TYR A 42 -3.95 -4.67 1.71
N MET A 43 -5.21 -5.12 1.69
CA MET A 43 -6.14 -4.93 0.57
C MET A 43 -7.45 -4.37 1.08
N GLY A 44 -8.06 -3.46 0.30
CA GLY A 44 -9.35 -2.88 0.63
C GLY A 44 -10.14 -2.39 -0.58
N CYS A 45 -11.46 -2.31 -0.39
CA CYS A 45 -12.44 -1.74 -1.29
C CYS A 45 -13.21 -0.62 -0.57
N GLY A 46 -13.74 0.33 -1.32
CA GLY A 46 -14.60 1.38 -0.77
C GLY A 46 -16.03 0.86 -0.74
N ILE A 47 -16.67 0.81 0.41
CA ILE A 47 -18.06 0.33 0.53
C ILE A 47 -18.99 1.53 0.57
N THR A 48 -20.02 1.51 -0.28
CA THR A 48 -21.12 2.47 -0.29
C THR A 48 -22.45 1.77 -0.01
N LYS A 49 -23.52 2.52 0.23
CA LYS A 49 -24.86 1.96 0.46
C LYS A 49 -25.37 1.09 -0.70
N ASP A 50 -24.87 1.33 -1.91
CA ASP A 50 -25.26 0.66 -3.15
C ASP A 50 -24.27 -0.46 -3.55
N SER A 51 -23.26 -0.71 -2.71
CA SER A 51 -22.25 -1.74 -2.95
C SER A 51 -22.83 -3.15 -2.82
N ILE A 52 -22.33 -4.07 -3.66
CA ILE A 52 -22.70 -5.48 -3.65
C ILE A 52 -21.50 -6.28 -3.11
N PRO A 53 -21.62 -7.01 -1.98
CA PRO A 53 -20.49 -7.67 -1.32
C PRO A 53 -19.62 -8.52 -2.25
N GLU A 54 -20.23 -9.28 -3.15
CA GLU A 54 -19.54 -10.16 -4.09
C GLU A 54 -18.72 -9.37 -5.13
N LYS A 55 -19.21 -8.20 -5.55
CA LYS A 55 -18.51 -7.32 -6.48
C LYS A 55 -17.31 -6.65 -5.80
N GLU A 56 -17.49 -6.16 -4.57
CA GLU A 56 -16.41 -5.54 -3.78
C GLU A 56 -15.30 -6.55 -3.43
N TRP A 57 -15.68 -7.80 -3.19
CA TRP A 57 -14.74 -8.91 -3.01
C TRP A 57 -13.92 -9.17 -4.29
N SER A 58 -14.59 -9.25 -5.44
CA SER A 58 -13.91 -9.41 -6.73
C SER A 58 -12.95 -8.24 -7.02
N GLU A 59 -13.35 -7.01 -6.71
CA GLU A 59 -12.50 -5.83 -6.81
C GLU A 59 -11.26 -5.95 -5.91
N SER A 60 -11.44 -6.36 -4.65
CA SER A 60 -10.35 -6.56 -3.70
C SER A 60 -9.34 -7.61 -4.19
N ILE A 61 -9.81 -8.69 -4.82
CA ILE A 61 -8.95 -9.69 -5.47
C ILE A 61 -8.19 -9.09 -6.66
N ASN A 62 -8.89 -8.39 -7.56
CA ASN A 62 -8.24 -7.78 -8.72
C ASN A 62 -7.17 -6.76 -8.33
N LYS A 63 -7.41 -6.01 -7.25
CA LYS A 63 -6.42 -5.08 -6.70
C LYS A 63 -5.18 -5.80 -6.14
N SER A 64 -5.32 -7.03 -5.63
CA SER A 64 -4.21 -7.78 -5.01
C SER A 64 -3.33 -8.49 -6.04
N MET A 65 -3.84 -8.71 -7.25
CA MET A 65 -3.11 -9.36 -8.34
C MET A 65 -1.79 -8.67 -8.68
N THR A 66 -1.69 -7.33 -8.56
CA THR A 66 -0.44 -6.61 -8.81
C THR A 66 0.66 -7.04 -7.83
N MET A 67 0.36 -7.15 -6.55
CA MET A 67 1.33 -7.55 -5.52
C MET A 67 1.61 -9.05 -5.58
N LYS A 68 0.61 -9.87 -5.88
CA LYS A 68 0.77 -11.32 -6.05
C LYS A 68 1.73 -11.68 -7.20
N LYS A 69 1.77 -10.88 -8.28
CA LYS A 69 2.69 -11.11 -9.40
C LYS A 69 4.17 -10.84 -9.09
N VAL A 70 4.44 -10.08 -8.03
CA VAL A 70 5.80 -9.64 -7.66
C VAL A 70 6.47 -10.61 -6.67
N LEU A 71 5.67 -11.46 -6.01
CA LEU A 71 6.11 -12.59 -5.19
C LEU A 71 6.36 -13.83 -6.05
#